data_AF-A0A3C0ANS5-F1
#
_entry.id   AF-A0A3C0ANS5-F1
#
_cell.length_a   1.000
_cell.length_b   1.000
_cell.length_c   1.000
_cell.angle_alpha   90.00
_cell.angle_beta   90.00
_cell.angle_gamma   90.00
#
_symmetry.space_group_name_H-M   'P 1'
#
loop_
_entity.id
_entity.type
_entity.pdbx_description
1 polymer ?
#
loop_
_entity_poly.entity_id
_entity_poly.type
_entity_poly.pdbx_seq_one_letter_code
_entity_poly.pdbx_strand_id
1 'polypeptide(L)'
;MSTIEVTKTIEAANQNPPAGKRLRVCHLSLTLCTGGLERLLVDFARFHDRQRFELEFIVLGETGAPAEEIQQMGCPVIQFPLTARGKLAKIRQLSDFLNQRDYDL
;
A
#
# COMPACT_ATOMS: atom_id res chain seq x y z
N MET A 1 -9.15 -21.15 22.81
CA MET A 1 -8.75 -20.62 21.49
C MET A 1 -9.43 -19.27 21.37
N SER A 2 -8.64 -18.20 21.45
CA SER A 2 -9.07 -16.84 21.81
C SER A 2 -9.64 -16.08 20.60
N THR A 3 -10.77 -15.40 20.81
CA THR A 3 -11.56 -14.69 19.79
C THR A 3 -11.60 -13.20 20.12
N ILE A 4 -10.47 -12.49 20.00
CA ILE A 4 -10.37 -11.03 20.18
C ILE A 4 -9.19 -10.64 19.27
N GLU A 5 -9.34 -9.89 18.17
CA GLU A 5 -9.09 -8.43 18.14
C GLU A 5 -9.43 -7.79 16.77
N VAL A 6 -10.28 -8.39 15.93
CA VAL A 6 -10.55 -7.84 14.58
C VAL A 6 -11.41 -6.55 14.62
N THR A 7 -12.17 -6.33 15.69
CA THR A 7 -13.16 -5.24 15.74
C THR A 7 -12.54 -3.84 15.90
N LYS A 8 -11.40 -3.70 16.60
CA LYS A 8 -10.80 -2.37 16.89
C LYS A 8 -10.20 -1.69 15.66
N THR A 9 -9.73 -2.46 14.67
CA THR A 9 -9.10 -1.91 13.46
C THR A 9 -10.13 -1.24 12.53
N ILE A 10 -11.38 -1.71 12.53
CA ILE A 10 -12.43 -1.19 11.64
C ILE A 10 -12.89 0.22 12.08
N GLU A 11 -12.87 0.51 13.39
CA GLU A 11 -13.31 1.80 13.92
C GLU A 11 -12.36 2.96 13.57
N ALA A 12 -11.06 2.70 13.48
CA ALA A 12 -10.07 3.71 13.08
C ALA A 12 -10.19 4.06 11.59
N ALA A 13 -10.46 3.08 10.73
CA ALA A 13 -10.61 3.28 9.29
C ALA A 13 -11.91 4.02 8.90
N ASN A 14 -12.89 4.11 9.81
CA ASN A 14 -14.20 4.71 9.57
C ASN A 14 -14.32 6.16 10.09
N GLN A 15 -13.21 6.74 10.53
CA GLN A 15 -13.15 8.18 10.79
C GLN A 15 -13.09 8.87 9.44
N ASN A 16 -14.18 9.55 9.08
CA ASN A 16 -14.13 10.49 7.96
C ASN A 16 -12.95 11.44 8.22
N PRO A 17 -11.98 11.54 7.30
CA PRO A 17 -10.90 12.47 7.48
C PRO A 17 -11.50 13.87 7.69
N PRO A 18 -10.90 14.71 8.56
CA PRO A 18 -11.36 16.07 8.74
C PRO A 18 -11.51 16.74 7.37
N ALA A 19 -12.64 17.41 7.15
CA ALA A 19 -13.04 17.93 5.86
C ALA A 19 -11.87 18.66 5.16
N GLY A 20 -11.30 18.02 4.13
CA GLY A 20 -10.19 18.55 3.33
C GLY A 20 -8.90 17.73 3.34
N LYS A 21 -8.67 16.79 4.27
CA LYS A 21 -7.49 15.89 4.21
C LYS A 21 -7.81 14.62 3.41
N ARG A 22 -7.00 14.31 2.40
CA ARG A 22 -7.02 13.01 1.70
C ARG A 22 -6.33 11.96 2.57
N LEU A 23 -6.90 10.76 2.68
CA LEU A 23 -6.27 9.61 3.32
C LEU A 23 -5.16 9.06 2.43
N ARG A 24 -3.94 8.96 2.96
CA ARG A 24 -2.78 8.41 2.26
C ARG A 24 -2.70 6.92 2.52
N VAL A 25 -2.90 6.12 1.47
CA VAL A 25 -3.02 4.66 1.55
C VAL A 25 -1.84 4.00 0.84
N CYS A 26 -1.14 3.13 1.55
CA CYS A 26 -0.03 2.34 1.04
C CYS A 26 -0.48 0.92 0.68
N HIS A 27 -0.40 0.57 -0.60
CA HIS A 27 -0.55 -0.81 -1.04
C HIS A 27 0.82 -1.49 -1.14
N LEU A 28 1.16 -2.30 -0.13
CA LEU A 28 2.40 -3.09 -0.12
C LEU A 28 2.16 -4.49 -0.70
N SER A 29 2.90 -4.86 -1.74
CA SER A 29 2.89 -6.22 -2.31
C SER A 29 4.29 -6.81 -2.43
N LEU A 30 4.38 -8.15 -2.50
CA LEU A 30 5.63 -8.85 -2.75
C LEU A 30 6.07 -8.66 -4.21
N THR A 31 5.14 -8.79 -5.15
CA THR A 31 5.35 -8.63 -6.59
C THR A 31 4.16 -7.91 -7.21
N LEU A 32 4.34 -7.36 -8.40
CA LEU A 32 3.29 -6.69 -9.18
C LEU A 32 3.43 -7.05 -10.66
N CYS A 33 3.42 -8.36 -10.95
CA CYS A 33 3.67 -8.90 -12.28
C CYS A 33 2.38 -9.37 -12.96
N THR A 34 1.74 -10.42 -12.45
CA THR A 34 0.50 -11.00 -13.00
C THR A 34 -0.27 -11.75 -11.92
N GLY A 35 -1.60 -11.65 -11.93
CA GLY A 35 -2.45 -12.37 -10.98
C GLY A 35 -3.71 -11.61 -10.57
N GLY A 36 -4.48 -12.22 -9.67
CA GLY A 36 -5.75 -11.65 -9.20
C GLY A 36 -5.57 -10.46 -8.27
N LEU A 37 -4.52 -10.46 -7.44
CA LEU A 37 -4.20 -9.33 -6.56
C LEU A 37 -3.78 -8.12 -7.39
N GLU A 38 -2.93 -8.33 -8.39
CA GLU A 38 -2.43 -7.29 -9.28
C GLU A 38 -3.58 -6.63 -10.03
N ARG A 39 -4.56 -7.43 -10.49
CA ARG A 39 -5.77 -6.88 -11.10
C ARG A 39 -6.57 -6.00 -10.14
N LEU A 40 -6.72 -6.43 -8.88
CA LEU A 40 -7.39 -5.64 -7.84
C LEU A 40 -6.65 -4.31 -7.57
N LEU A 41 -5.31 -4.34 -7.51
CA LEU A 41 -4.50 -3.14 -7.31
C LEU A 41 -4.64 -2.15 -8.48
N VAL A 42 -4.70 -2.65 -9.72
CA VAL A 42 -5.01 -1.83 -10.90
C VAL A 42 -6.41 -1.24 -10.79
N ASP A 43 -7.41 -2.02 -10.35
CA ASP A 43 -8.77 -1.54 -10.17
C ASP A 43 -8.85 -0.47 -9.06
N PHE A 44 -8.07 -0.57 -7.98
CA PHE A 44 -7.94 0.48 -6.96
C PHE A 44 -7.34 1.77 -7.56
N ALA A 45 -6.25 1.67 -8.30
CA ALA A 45 -5.66 2.83 -8.99
C ALA A 45 -6.67 3.49 -9.95
N ARG A 46 -7.47 2.68 -10.64
CA ARG A 46 -8.46 3.15 -11.62
C ARG A 46 -9.66 3.83 -10.98
N PHE A 47 -10.23 3.23 -9.95
CA PHE A 47 -11.57 3.57 -9.45
C PHE A 47 -11.58 4.27 -8.09
N HIS A 48 -10.43 4.53 -7.46
CA HIS A 48 -10.42 5.28 -6.20
C HIS A 48 -10.96 6.70 -6.35
N ASP A 49 -11.60 7.17 -5.28
CA ASP A 49 -12.01 8.56 -5.15
C ASP A 49 -10.79 9.44 -4.85
N ARG A 50 -10.30 10.13 -5.89
CA ARG A 50 -9.13 11.04 -5.83
C ARG A 50 -9.31 12.23 -4.88
N GLN A 51 -10.56 12.57 -4.52
CA GLN A 51 -10.85 13.64 -3.55
C GLN A 51 -10.69 13.17 -2.10
N ARG A 52 -10.75 11.85 -1.87
CA ARG A 52 -10.70 11.24 -0.54
C ARG A 52 -9.43 10.45 -0.29
N PHE A 53 -8.81 9.88 -1.32
CA PHE A 53 -7.68 8.98 -1.20
C PHE A 53 -6.50 9.42 -2.06
N GLU A 54 -5.31 9.26 -1.52
CA GLU A 54 -4.03 9.36 -2.20
C GLU A 54 -3.35 7.99 -2.09
N LEU A 55 -3.20 7.29 -3.22
CA LEU A 55 -2.66 5.92 -3.25
C LEU A 55 -1.18 5.91 -3.62
N GLU A 56 -0.37 5.12 -2.91
CA GLU A 56 1.01 4.77 -3.30
C GLU A 56 1.16 3.23 -3.25
N PHE A 57 1.83 2.66 -4.25
CA PHE A 57 2.01 1.22 -4.37
C PHE A 57 3.49 0.87 -4.16
N ILE A 58 3.80 0.04 -3.18
CA ILE A 58 5.17 -0.39 -2.87
C ILE A 58 5.31 -1.87 -3.19
N VAL A 59 6.32 -2.21 -3.98
CA VAL A 59 6.57 -3.58 -4.46
C VAL A 59 7.93 -4.04 -3.98
N LEU A 60 7.98 -5.12 -3.20
CA LEU A 60 9.24 -5.62 -2.61
C LEU A 60 10.12 -6.41 -3.60
N GLY A 61 9.57 -6.80 -4.73
CA GLY A 61 10.18 -7.66 -5.73
C GLY A 61 9.98 -7.10 -7.13
N GLU A 62 9.59 -7.97 -8.06
CA GLU A 62 9.47 -7.64 -9.48
C GLU A 62 8.17 -6.89 -9.80
N THR A 63 8.25 -6.04 -10.83
CA THR A 63 7.12 -5.29 -11.41
C THR A 63 6.96 -5.67 -12.87
N GLY A 64 5.72 -5.73 -13.34
CA GLY A 64 5.37 -5.95 -14.75
C GLY A 64 4.27 -5.01 -15.23
N ALA A 65 3.52 -5.42 -16.25
CA ALA A 65 2.47 -4.60 -16.89
C ALA A 65 1.47 -3.94 -15.92
N PRO A 66 1.00 -4.57 -14.82
CA PRO A 66 0.11 -3.93 -13.85
C PRO A 66 0.74 -2.69 -13.19
N ALA A 67 2.05 -2.70 -12.93
CA ALA A 67 2.75 -1.55 -12.38
C ALA A 67 2.76 -0.38 -13.36
N GLU A 68 3.01 -0.66 -14.64
CA GLU A 68 2.99 0.33 -15.72
C GLU A 68 1.58 0.95 -15.87
N GLU A 69 0.53 0.11 -15.84
CA GLU A 69 -0.85 0.57 -15.88
C GLU A 69 -1.18 1.52 -14.71
N ILE A 70 -0.77 1.17 -13.49
CA ILE A 70 -0.99 2.00 -12.29
C ILE A 70 -0.25 3.34 -12.41
N GLN A 71 1.00 3.32 -12.88
CA GLN A 71 1.79 4.54 -13.12
C GLN A 71 1.14 5.44 -14.19
N GLN A 72 0.62 4.87 -15.27
CA GLN A 72 -0.09 5.63 -16.31
C GLN A 72 -1.37 6.30 -15.80
N MET A 73 -2.00 5.75 -14.76
CA MET A 73 -3.17 6.35 -14.09
C MET A 73 -2.78 7.46 -13.09
N GLY A 74 -1.48 7.77 -12.97
CA GLY A 74 -0.93 8.82 -12.12
C GLY A 74 -0.68 8.39 -10.68
N CYS A 75 -0.75 7.09 -10.36
CA CYS A 75 -0.45 6.58 -9.03
C CYS A 75 1.04 6.19 -8.93
N PRO A 76 1.78 6.63 -7.90
CA PRO A 76 3.17 6.22 -7.70
C PRO A 76 3.29 4.71 -7.48
N VAL A 77 4.26 4.08 -8.16
CA VAL A 77 4.69 2.71 -7.89
C VAL A 77 6.19 2.74 -7.57
N ILE A 78 6.55 2.29 -6.37
CA ILE A 78 7.91 2.27 -5.86
C ILE A 78 8.37 0.82 -5.70
N GLN A 79 9.44 0.47 -6.40
CA GLN A 79 10.12 -0.80 -6.16
C GLN A 79 11.08 -0.64 -4.96
N PHE A 80 10.89 -1.47 -3.92
CA PHE A 80 11.67 -1.43 -2.68
C PHE A 80 12.24 -2.82 -2.33
N PRO A 81 13.35 -3.23 -2.96
CA PRO A 81 13.94 -4.54 -2.70
C PRO A 81 14.53 -4.62 -1.29
N LEU A 82 14.20 -5.70 -0.57
CA LEU A 82 14.73 -5.98 0.77
C LEU A 82 16.15 -6.59 0.69
N THR A 83 17.14 -5.71 0.69
CA THR A 83 18.57 -6.03 0.54
C THR A 83 19.26 -6.37 1.85
N ALA A 84 18.69 -6.03 3.01
CA ALA A 84 19.31 -6.31 4.31
C ALA A 84 19.49 -7.83 4.57
N ARG A 85 20.54 -8.20 5.31
CA ARG A 85 20.85 -9.60 5.61
C ARG A 85 20.04 -10.10 6.81
N GLY A 86 19.28 -11.17 6.62
CA GLY A 86 18.48 -11.81 7.67
C GLY A 86 17.11 -11.16 7.86
N LYS A 87 16.16 -11.94 8.37
CA LYS A 87 14.74 -11.58 8.45
C LYS A 87 14.49 -10.30 9.26
N LEU A 88 15.10 -10.19 10.45
CA LEU A 88 14.91 -9.04 11.33
C LEU A 88 15.44 -7.74 10.72
N ALA A 89 16.59 -7.79 10.05
CA ALA A 89 17.16 -6.62 9.39
C ALA A 89 16.29 -6.16 8.22
N LYS A 90 15.70 -7.09 7.46
CA LYS A 90 14.72 -6.77 6.40
C LYS A 90 13.44 -6.13 6.93
N ILE A 91 12.92 -6.64 8.05
CA ILE A 91 11.76 -6.05 8.72
C ILE A 91 12.09 -4.63 9.18
N ARG A 92 13.27 -4.42 9.78
CA ARG A 92 13.72 -3.09 10.19
C ARG A 92 13.88 -2.14 9.01
N GLN A 93 14.52 -2.59 7.92
CA GLN A 93 14.65 -1.83 6.67
C GLN A 93 13.29 -1.38 6.14
N LEU A 94 12.30 -2.28 6.10
CA LEU A 94 10.95 -1.96 5.66
C LEU A 94 10.24 -1.01 6.64
N SER A 95 10.35 -1.26 7.95
CA SER A 95 9.75 -0.40 8.96
C SER A 95 10.31 1.02 8.90
N ASP A 96 11.62 1.18 8.77
CA ASP A 96 12.26 2.49 8.67
C ASP A 96 11.79 3.23 7.41
N PHE A 97 11.63 2.52 6.29
CA PHE A 97 11.11 3.06 5.04
C PHE A 97 9.64 3.50 5.12
N LEU A 98 8.78 2.72 5.79
CA LEU A 98 7.37 3.04 5.97
C LEU A 98 7.16 4.16 7.00
N ASN A 99 7.92 4.16 8.10
CA ASN A 99 7.83 5.17 9.15
C ASN A 99 8.29 6.58 8.72
N GLN A 100 9.05 6.68 7.64
CA GLN A 100 9.43 7.96 7.04
C GLN A 100 8.30 8.58 6.20
N ARG A 101 7.16 7.89 6.04
CA ARG A 101 6.02 8.33 5.25
C ARG A 101 4.81 8.51 6.16
N ASP A 102 4.07 9.60 5.97
CA ASP A 102 2.83 9.86 6.70
C ASP A 102 1.64 9.14 6.06
N TYR A 103 1.69 7.81 6.03
CA TYR A 103 0.55 6.99 5.63
C TYR A 103 -0.50 6.94 6.74
N ASP A 104 -1.77 7.01 6.35
CA ASP A 104 -2.90 6.82 7.25
C ASP A 104 -3.35 5.34 7.25
N LEU A 105 -3.08 4.58 6.18
CA LEU A 105 -3.42 3.15 6.01
C LEU A 105 -2.33 2.36 5.25
#